data_AF-A0A9P5R2M5-F1
#
_entry.id   AF-A0A9P5R2M5-F1
#
_cell.length_a   1.000
_cell.length_b   1.000
_cell.length_c   1.000
_cell.angle_alpha   90.00
_cell.angle_beta   90.00
_cell.angle_gamma   90.00
#
_symmetry.space_group_name_H-M   'P 1'
#
loop_
_entity.id
_entity.type
_entity.pdbx_description
1 polymer ?
#
loop_
_entity_poly.entity_id
_entity_poly.type
_entity_poly.pdbx_seq_one_letter_code
_entity_poly.pdbx_strand_id
1 'polypeptide(L)'
;MTFIHIHFSGDSACLSEKENAAALKSLVKDHKAALKVECKQYESDYKQALKDAEIEYKRVKKQAEDDMYRKTIDAVKREVEIIATTDEYANSDAKTKAKIIQFQSWMGNAAAHRAAFVDGEDGPCLLAAAASVGVCPTEASHFVDEMAIVHPSA
;
A
#
# COMPACT_ATOMS: atom_id res chain seq x y z
N MET A 1 43.17 1.94 -19.97
CA MET A 1 43.64 0.53 -19.94
C MET A 1 45.10 0.45 -20.39
N THR A 2 46.02 1.12 -19.69
CA THR A 2 47.42 1.30 -20.18
C THR A 2 48.46 0.68 -19.25
N PHE A 3 48.15 0.47 -17.97
CA PHE A 3 49.11 -0.08 -17.00
C PHE A 3 49.27 -1.61 -17.11
N ILE A 4 48.16 -2.33 -17.31
CA ILE A 4 48.15 -3.80 -17.38
C ILE A 4 48.79 -4.28 -18.69
N HIS A 5 48.61 -3.52 -19.78
CA HIS A 5 49.16 -3.90 -21.08
C HIS A 5 50.70 -3.83 -21.10
N ILE A 6 51.31 -2.84 -20.45
CA ILE A 6 52.78 -2.74 -20.37
C ILE A 6 53.37 -3.86 -19.49
N HIS A 7 52.66 -4.27 -18.44
CA HIS A 7 53.16 -5.29 -17.52
C HIS A 7 53.09 -6.73 -18.06
N PHE A 8 52.17 -7.00 -19.01
CA PHE A 8 51.96 -8.33 -19.60
C PHE A 8 52.41 -8.46 -21.06
N SER A 9 52.68 -7.37 -21.78
CA SER A 9 52.95 -7.43 -23.23
C SER A 9 54.42 -7.38 -23.63
N GLY A 10 55.36 -7.45 -22.69
CA GLY A 10 56.75 -7.75 -23.02
C GLY A 10 57.45 -6.74 -23.95
N ASP A 11 56.89 -5.56 -24.17
CA ASP A 11 57.52 -4.50 -24.94
C ASP A 11 58.37 -3.60 -24.02
N SER A 12 59.65 -3.53 -24.36
CA SER A 12 60.76 -3.11 -23.53
C SER A 12 60.83 -1.59 -23.29
N ALA A 13 60.11 -1.12 -22.29
CA ALA A 13 60.53 0.04 -21.50
C ALA A 13 60.39 -0.35 -20.02
N CYS A 14 61.49 -0.83 -19.44
CA CYS A 14 61.55 -1.14 -18.01
C CYS A 14 61.50 0.18 -17.24
N LEU A 15 60.30 0.60 -16.84
CA LEU A 15 60.12 1.72 -15.91
C LEU A 15 60.99 1.45 -14.67
N SER A 16 61.69 2.47 -14.18
CA SER A 16 62.42 2.35 -12.92
C SER A 16 61.47 1.96 -11.79
N GLU A 17 61.97 1.30 -10.74
CA GLU A 17 61.14 0.93 -9.58
C GLU A 17 60.39 2.15 -8.99
N LYS A 18 60.99 3.34 -9.08
CA LYS A 18 60.39 4.60 -8.65
C LYS A 18 59.17 5.00 -9.51
N GLU A 19 59.25 4.80 -10.82
CA GLU A 19 58.15 5.08 -11.76
C GLU A 19 57.03 4.05 -11.62
N ASN A 20 57.36 2.77 -11.45
CA ASN A 20 56.40 1.72 -11.14
C ASN A 20 55.66 1.98 -9.82
N ALA A 21 56.39 2.37 -8.77
CA ALA A 21 55.78 2.70 -7.48
C ALA A 21 54.88 3.95 -7.55
N ALA A 22 55.27 4.96 -8.32
CA ALA A 22 54.45 6.17 -8.51
C ALA A 22 53.14 5.86 -9.23
N ALA A 23 53.21 5.02 -10.27
CA ALA A 23 52.03 4.69 -11.04
C ALA A 23 51.09 3.70 -10.34
N LEU A 24 51.62 2.73 -9.59
CA LEU A 24 50.81 1.90 -8.71
C LEU A 24 50.06 2.74 -7.66
N LYS A 25 50.73 3.75 -7.07
CA LYS A 25 50.08 4.69 -6.14
C LYS A 25 48.96 5.48 -6.82
N SER A 26 49.15 5.92 -8.07
CA SER A 26 48.10 6.59 -8.83
C SER A 26 46.92 5.65 -9.09
N LEU A 27 47.19 4.43 -9.54
CA LEU A 27 46.16 3.43 -9.83
C LEU A 27 45.32 3.09 -8.59
N VAL A 28 45.97 2.93 -7.43
CA VAL A 28 45.29 2.70 -6.16
C VAL A 28 44.43 3.90 -5.76
N LYS A 29 44.94 5.12 -5.95
CA LYS A 29 44.18 6.36 -5.67
C LYS A 29 42.93 6.46 -6.53
N ASP A 30 43.05 6.17 -7.82
CA ASP A 30 41.95 6.26 -8.78
C ASP A 30 40.88 5.20 -8.49
N HIS A 31 41.27 3.95 -8.24
CA HIS A 31 40.33 2.89 -7.84
C HIS A 31 39.64 3.21 -6.51
N LYS A 32 40.37 3.76 -5.52
CA LYS A 32 39.77 4.18 -4.25
C LYS A 32 38.73 5.28 -4.46
N ALA A 33 38.98 6.21 -5.38
CA ALA A 33 38.02 7.25 -5.71
C ALA A 33 36.78 6.67 -6.41
N ALA A 34 36.97 5.79 -7.39
CA ALA A 34 35.89 5.11 -8.11
C ALA A 34 35.00 4.29 -7.15
N LEU A 35 35.61 3.46 -6.29
CA LEU A 35 34.89 2.67 -5.29
C LEU A 35 34.04 3.54 -4.36
N LYS A 36 34.57 4.71 -3.95
CA LYS A 36 33.82 5.65 -3.10
C LYS A 36 32.60 6.23 -3.82
N VAL A 37 32.65 6.42 -5.13
CA VAL A 37 31.51 6.87 -5.94
C VAL A 37 30.48 5.75 -6.08
N GLU A 38 30.93 4.53 -6.41
CA GLU A 38 30.05 3.37 -6.55
C GLU A 38 29.32 3.03 -5.25
N CYS A 39 30.01 3.04 -4.10
CA CYS A 39 29.36 2.81 -2.80
C CYS A 39 28.27 3.84 -2.52
N LYS A 40 28.50 5.12 -2.83
CA LYS A 40 27.49 6.18 -2.65
C LYS A 40 26.30 6.01 -3.57
N GLN A 41 26.55 5.62 -4.82
CA GLN A 41 25.48 5.35 -5.79
C GLN A 41 24.63 4.18 -5.31
N TYR A 42 25.26 3.08 -4.90
CA TYR A 42 24.57 1.91 -4.34
C TYR A 42 23.70 2.26 -3.13
N GLU A 43 24.21 3.06 -2.18
CA GLU A 43 23.43 3.51 -1.03
C GLU A 43 22.21 4.35 -1.43
N SER A 44 22.35 5.19 -2.46
CA SER A 44 21.25 6.01 -2.99
C SER A 44 20.20 5.13 -3.66
N ASP A 45 20.62 4.21 -4.53
CA ASP A 45 19.73 3.31 -5.28
C ASP A 45 18.99 2.37 -4.32
N TYR A 46 19.67 1.84 -3.30
CA TYR A 46 19.05 1.03 -2.26
C TYR A 46 17.97 1.79 -1.50
N LYS A 47 18.24 3.04 -1.10
CA LYS A 47 17.25 3.88 -0.41
C LYS A 47 16.04 4.19 -1.30
N GLN A 48 16.26 4.40 -2.60
CA GLN A 48 15.18 4.64 -3.54
C GLN A 48 14.32 3.39 -3.73
N ALA A 49 14.96 2.23 -3.95
CA ALA A 49 14.27 0.95 -4.10
C ALA A 49 13.41 0.60 -2.87
N LEU A 50 13.90 0.89 -1.66
CA LEU A 50 13.10 0.71 -0.44
C LEU A 50 11.85 1.59 -0.40
N LYS A 51 11.98 2.88 -0.80
CA LYS A 51 10.83 3.79 -0.85
C LYS A 51 9.80 3.33 -1.88
N ASP A 52 10.26 2.93 -3.06
CA ASP A 52 9.38 2.46 -4.13
C ASP A 52 8.65 1.17 -3.70
N ALA A 53 9.35 0.24 -3.03
CA ALA A 53 8.76 -0.96 -2.48
C ALA A 53 7.73 -0.66 -1.38
N GLU A 54 7.99 0.33 -0.51
CA GLU A 54 7.05 0.74 0.54
C GLU A 54 5.77 1.37 -0.05
N ILE A 55 5.91 2.21 -1.08
CA ILE A 55 4.78 2.80 -1.81
C ILE A 55 3.93 1.70 -2.45
N GLU A 56 4.56 0.77 -3.15
CA GLU A 56 3.85 -0.32 -3.82
C GLU A 56 3.15 -1.25 -2.83
N TYR A 57 3.80 -1.57 -1.70
CA TYR A 57 3.18 -2.34 -0.62
C TYR A 57 1.91 -1.66 -0.10
N LYS A 58 1.96 -0.36 0.18
CA LYS A 58 0.79 0.41 0.66
C LYS A 58 -0.33 0.42 -0.39
N ARG A 59 0.02 0.58 -1.67
CA ARG A 59 -0.92 0.57 -2.79
C ARG A 59 -1.63 -0.79 -2.91
N VAL A 60 -0.85 -1.87 -2.93
CA VAL A 60 -1.37 -3.24 -3.06
C VAL A 60 -2.21 -3.62 -1.84
N LYS A 61 -1.78 -3.25 -0.63
CA LYS A 61 -2.56 -3.49 0.60
C LYS A 61 -3.93 -2.80 0.54
N LYS A 62 -3.96 -1.49 0.23
CA LYS A 62 -5.22 -0.74 0.08
C LYS A 62 -6.12 -1.37 -0.97
N GLN A 63 -5.55 -1.72 -2.13
CA GLN A 63 -6.30 -2.37 -3.21
C GLN A 63 -6.88 -3.73 -2.78
N ALA A 64 -6.11 -4.55 -2.07
CA ALA A 64 -6.59 -5.84 -1.58
C ALA A 64 -7.72 -5.70 -0.56
N GLU A 65 -7.64 -4.72 0.34
CA GLU A 65 -8.70 -4.39 1.28
C GLU A 65 -9.98 -3.96 0.54
N ASP A 66 -9.86 -3.01 -0.39
CA ASP A 66 -11.00 -2.54 -1.20
C ASP A 66 -11.64 -3.67 -2.02
N ASP A 67 -10.83 -4.55 -2.60
CA ASP A 67 -11.29 -5.74 -3.34
C ASP A 67 -12.05 -6.72 -2.44
N MET A 68 -11.55 -6.97 -1.23
CA MET A 68 -12.20 -7.85 -0.27
C MET A 68 -13.57 -7.29 0.15
N TYR A 69 -13.65 -6.00 0.48
CA TYR A 69 -14.90 -5.36 0.88
C TYR A 69 -15.92 -5.39 -0.26
N ARG A 70 -15.51 -5.01 -1.46
CA ARG A 70 -16.38 -5.04 -2.65
C ARG A 70 -16.92 -6.45 -2.91
N LYS A 71 -16.05 -7.46 -2.96
CA LYS A 71 -16.46 -8.86 -3.16
C LYS A 71 -17.42 -9.34 -2.07
N THR A 72 -17.22 -8.92 -0.82
CA THR A 72 -18.11 -9.26 0.30
C THR A 72 -19.48 -8.63 0.13
N ILE A 73 -19.55 -7.33 -0.17
CA ILE A 73 -20.82 -6.63 -0.41
C ILE A 73 -21.55 -7.26 -1.59
N ASP A 74 -20.85 -7.57 -2.68
CA ASP A 74 -21.45 -8.18 -3.87
C ASP A 74 -21.92 -9.62 -3.63
N ALA A 75 -21.23 -10.38 -2.78
CA ALA A 75 -21.69 -11.70 -2.36
C ALA A 75 -22.98 -11.59 -1.53
N VAL A 76 -22.99 -10.72 -0.52
CA VAL A 76 -24.18 -10.53 0.35
C VAL A 76 -25.37 -10.00 -0.46
N LYS A 77 -25.16 -9.06 -1.39
CA LYS A 77 -26.22 -8.58 -2.29
C LYS A 77 -26.86 -9.73 -3.06
N ARG A 78 -26.06 -10.63 -3.65
CA ARG A 78 -26.56 -11.80 -4.38
C ARG A 78 -27.37 -12.73 -3.49
N GLU A 79 -26.90 -13.00 -2.27
CA GLU A 79 -27.67 -13.83 -1.32
C GLU A 79 -29.01 -13.19 -0.95
N VAL A 80 -29.05 -11.87 -0.74
CA VAL A 80 -30.30 -11.16 -0.46
C VAL A 80 -31.24 -11.15 -1.66
N GLU A 81 -30.72 -10.99 -2.87
CA GLU A 81 -31.51 -11.11 -4.10
C GLU A 81 -32.13 -12.50 -4.22
N ILE A 82 -31.38 -13.56 -3.94
CA ILE A 82 -31.89 -14.94 -3.91
C ILE A 82 -33.01 -15.06 -2.88
N ILE A 83 -32.80 -14.62 -1.62
CA ILE A 83 -33.82 -14.66 -0.57
C ILE A 83 -35.09 -13.94 -1.03
N ALA A 84 -34.97 -12.77 -1.66
CA ALA A 84 -36.11 -11.99 -2.13
C ALA A 84 -36.94 -12.70 -3.21
N THR A 85 -36.39 -13.69 -3.89
CA THR A 85 -37.09 -14.52 -4.90
C THR A 85 -37.71 -15.80 -4.34
N THR A 86 -37.47 -16.13 -3.06
CA THR A 86 -38.01 -17.36 -2.45
C THR A 86 -39.50 -17.24 -2.11
N ASP A 87 -40.22 -18.36 -2.22
CA ASP A 87 -41.62 -18.46 -1.79
C ASP A 87 -41.78 -18.21 -0.28
N GLU A 88 -40.77 -18.58 0.51
CA GLU A 88 -40.72 -18.33 1.95
C GLU A 88 -40.72 -16.83 2.24
N TYR A 89 -39.93 -16.05 1.50
CA TYR A 89 -39.95 -14.60 1.62
C TYR A 89 -41.25 -13.99 1.09
N ALA A 90 -41.76 -14.48 -0.05
CA ALA A 90 -43.02 -13.99 -0.63
C ALA A 90 -44.19 -14.11 0.36
N ASN A 91 -44.22 -15.21 1.13
CA ASN A 91 -45.23 -15.49 2.15
C ASN A 91 -44.86 -15.00 3.56
N SER A 92 -43.71 -14.34 3.72
CA SER A 92 -43.28 -13.83 5.03
C SER A 92 -44.12 -12.64 5.52
N ASP A 93 -44.11 -12.45 6.83
CA ASP A 93 -44.83 -11.36 7.50
C ASP A 93 -44.24 -9.97 7.16
N ALA A 94 -45.03 -8.92 7.39
CA ALA A 94 -44.64 -7.54 7.07
C ALA A 94 -43.37 -7.06 7.80
N LYS A 95 -43.10 -7.56 9.01
CA LYS A 95 -41.92 -7.19 9.80
C LYS A 95 -40.66 -7.80 9.19
N THR A 96 -40.75 -9.04 8.72
CA THR A 96 -39.66 -9.73 8.02
C THR A 96 -39.33 -9.03 6.69
N LYS A 97 -40.35 -8.65 5.91
CA LYS A 97 -40.17 -7.86 4.68
C LYS A 97 -39.53 -6.50 4.92
N ALA A 98 -39.99 -5.78 5.95
CA ALA A 98 -39.43 -4.48 6.32
C ALA A 98 -37.95 -4.56 6.73
N LYS A 99 -37.55 -5.61 7.45
CA LYS A 99 -36.15 -5.83 7.84
C LYS A 99 -35.23 -6.09 6.64
N ILE A 100 -35.68 -6.85 5.65
CA ILE A 100 -34.88 -7.10 4.44
C ILE A 100 -34.71 -5.82 3.61
N ILE A 101 -35.77 -5.00 3.49
CA ILE A 101 -35.68 -3.69 2.84
C ILE A 101 -34.71 -2.77 3.59
N GLN A 102 -34.79 -2.73 4.93
CA GLN A 102 -33.87 -1.96 5.76
C GLN A 102 -32.41 -2.42 5.56
N PHE A 103 -32.18 -3.73 5.49
CA PHE A 103 -30.85 -4.28 5.24
C PHE A 103 -30.31 -3.92 3.85
N GLN A 104 -31.16 -4.00 2.80
CA GLN A 104 -30.79 -3.57 1.45
C GLN A 104 -30.42 -2.08 1.39
N SER A 105 -31.17 -1.24 2.09
CA SER A 105 -30.86 0.20 2.23
C SER A 105 -29.51 0.42 2.92
N TRP A 106 -29.24 -0.29 4.02
CA TRP A 106 -27.96 -0.20 4.73
C TRP A 106 -26.78 -0.63 3.84
N MET A 107 -26.92 -1.71 3.08
CA MET A 107 -25.89 -2.15 2.14
C MET A 107 -25.64 -1.12 1.02
N GLY A 108 -26.69 -0.47 0.52
CA GLY A 108 -26.57 0.62 -0.46
C GLY A 108 -25.76 1.80 0.09
N ASN A 109 -26.07 2.22 1.32
CA ASN A 109 -25.36 3.31 2.00
C ASN A 109 -23.91 2.96 2.32
N ALA A 110 -23.64 1.72 2.76
CA ALA A 110 -22.28 1.25 3.03
C ALA A 110 -21.40 1.26 1.77
N ALA A 111 -21.97 0.87 0.62
CA ALA A 111 -21.28 0.91 -0.67
C ALA A 111 -20.98 2.37 -1.11
N ALA A 112 -21.94 3.28 -0.94
CA ALA A 112 -21.79 4.68 -1.31
C ALA A 112 -20.76 5.43 -0.43
N HIS A 113 -20.79 5.20 0.89
CA HIS A 113 -19.83 5.80 1.82
C HIS A 113 -18.40 5.36 1.50
N ARG A 114 -18.18 4.09 1.12
CA ARG A 114 -16.85 3.62 0.75
C ARG A 114 -16.36 4.21 -0.58
N ALA A 115 -17.24 4.37 -1.57
CA ALA A 115 -16.87 5.03 -2.83
C ALA A 115 -16.34 6.46 -2.59
N ALA A 116 -16.99 7.23 -1.70
CA ALA A 116 -16.56 8.57 -1.34
C ALA A 116 -15.18 8.63 -0.66
N PHE A 117 -14.80 7.60 0.12
CA PHE A 117 -13.47 7.51 0.76
C PHE A 117 -12.34 7.13 -0.22
N VAL A 118 -12.66 6.56 -1.39
CA VAL A 118 -11.66 6.17 -2.40
C VAL A 118 -11.22 7.35 -3.27
N ASP A 119 -12.09 8.36 -3.43
CA ASP A 119 -11.87 9.53 -4.32
C ASP A 119 -11.14 10.73 -3.66
N GLY A 120 -10.67 10.61 -2.41
CA GLY A 120 -9.65 11.51 -1.87
C GLY A 120 -10.12 12.89 -1.40
N GLU A 121 -11.38 13.06 -1.02
CA GLU A 121 -11.77 14.20 -0.19
C GLU A 121 -11.75 13.80 1.30
N ASP A 122 -10.64 14.13 1.98
CA ASP A 122 -10.61 14.30 3.43
C ASP A 122 -11.43 15.55 3.80
N GLY A 123 -12.75 15.49 3.60
CA GLY A 123 -13.71 16.54 3.87
C GLY A 123 -14.82 16.06 4.82
N PRO A 124 -15.46 16.96 5.59
CA PRO A 124 -16.27 16.62 6.77
C PRO A 124 -17.64 16.03 6.38
N CYS A 125 -17.65 14.79 5.86
CA CYS A 125 -18.89 14.10 5.50
C CYS A 125 -19.41 13.16 6.61
N LEU A 126 -18.66 12.99 7.71
CA LEU A 126 -19.08 12.17 8.87
C LEU A 126 -20.38 12.66 9.53
N LEU A 127 -20.79 13.92 9.31
CA LEU A 127 -22.01 14.49 9.88
C LEU A 127 -23.29 14.24 9.05
N ALA A 128 -23.18 13.95 7.75
CA ALA A 128 -24.37 13.76 6.91
C ALA A 128 -24.95 12.33 7.02
N ALA A 129 -24.10 11.32 7.28
CA ALA A 129 -24.54 9.94 7.37
C ALA A 129 -25.35 9.65 8.65
N ALA A 130 -24.97 10.23 9.79
CA ALA A 130 -25.64 10.02 11.08
C ALA A 130 -27.12 10.48 11.08
N ALA A 131 -27.46 11.50 10.28
CA ALA A 131 -28.82 12.01 10.18
C ALA A 131 -29.78 11.06 9.44
N SER A 132 -29.26 10.12 8.63
CA SER A 132 -30.08 9.20 7.80
C SER A 132 -30.37 7.85 8.46
N VAL A 133 -29.64 7.48 9.51
CA VAL A 133 -29.74 6.13 10.10
C VAL A 133 -30.83 6.02 11.18
N GLY A 134 -31.42 7.13 11.65
CA GLY A 134 -32.43 7.07 12.72
C GLY A 134 -31.94 6.35 13.98
N VAL A 135 -30.62 6.30 14.18
CA VAL A 135 -29.99 5.71 15.36
C VAL A 135 -30.06 6.75 16.46
N CYS A 136 -30.71 6.38 17.57
CA CYS A 136 -30.76 7.21 18.76
C CYS A 136 -29.30 7.52 19.19
N PRO A 137 -28.95 8.78 19.52
CA PRO A 137 -27.56 9.22 19.68
C PRO A 137 -26.74 8.45 20.73
N THR A 138 -27.42 7.71 21.61
CA THR A 138 -26.83 7.04 22.78
C THR A 138 -26.17 5.70 22.44
N GLU A 139 -26.50 5.05 21.31
CA GLU A 139 -25.93 3.73 20.97
C GLU A 139 -24.73 3.82 20.02
N ALA A 140 -24.53 4.96 19.36
CA ALA A 140 -23.40 5.18 18.46
C ALA A 140 -22.06 5.37 19.19
N SER A 141 -22.06 5.78 20.46
CA SER A 141 -20.80 5.98 21.21
C SER A 141 -20.11 4.67 21.56
N HIS A 142 -20.86 3.57 21.70
CA HIS A 142 -20.29 2.28 22.09
C HIS A 142 -19.54 1.56 20.96
N PHE A 143 -19.86 1.84 19.69
CA PHE A 143 -19.20 1.17 18.55
C PHE A 143 -17.91 1.86 18.10
N VAL A 144 -17.76 3.16 18.40
CA VAL A 144 -16.55 3.92 18.05
C VAL A 144 -15.45 3.76 19.11
N ASP A 145 -15.81 3.61 20.39
CA ASP A 145 -14.84 3.38 21.47
C ASP A 145 -14.17 2.00 21.37
N GLU A 146 -14.82 0.98 20.80
CA GLU A 146 -14.25 -0.37 20.70
C GLU A 146 -13.21 -0.52 19.57
N MET A 147 -13.24 0.36 18.54
CA MET A 147 -12.19 0.41 17.51
C MET A 147 -10.98 1.29 17.89
N ALA A 148 -11.08 2.12 18.92
CA ALA A 148 -9.98 2.98 19.38
C ALA A 148 -8.94 2.24 20.27
N ILE A 149 -9.18 0.98 20.64
CA ILE A 149 -8.33 0.22 21.59
C ILE A 149 -7.17 -0.53 20.91
N VAL A 150 -7.12 -0.64 19.57
CA VAL A 150 -6.04 -1.37 18.86
C VAL A 150 -4.98 -0.43 18.29
N HIS A 151 -4.45 0.46 19.12
CA HIS A 151 -3.12 1.04 18.92
C HIS A 151 -2.46 1.33 20.28
N PRO A 152 -1.84 0.34 20.94
CA PRO A 152 -0.85 0.66 21.95
C PRO A 152 0.40 1.18 21.23
N SER A 153 0.81 2.39 21.61
CA SER A 153 2.09 2.98 21.23
C SER A 153 3.25 2.05 21.59
N ALA A 154 4.15 1.85 20.63
CA ALA A 154 5.59 1.64 20.82
C ALA A 154 6.32 2.01 19.53
#